data_AF-A0A9P7C0E6-F1
#
_entry.id   AF-A0A9P7C0E6-F1
#
_cell.length_a   1.000
_cell.length_b   1.000
_cell.length_c   1.000
_cell.angle_alpha   90.00
_cell.angle_beta   90.00
_cell.angle_gamma   90.00
#
_symmetry.space_group_name_H-M   'P 1'
#
loop_
_entity.id
_entity.type
_entity.pdbx_description
1 polymer ?
#
loop_
_entity_poly.entity_id
_entity_poly.type
_entity_poly.pdbx_seq_one_letter_code
_entity_poly.pdbx_strand_id
1 'polypeptide(L)'
;MEPEILTIPSTPSNHSPSPPSELEIQESNPEEAQEIIDFEELDAYLLNEFNNMNAIEVARNHMTSTYIKYEELLKQQRKIVREKRLLIEELVIEVNYWSHLSFEEPDQNENSIRNYFAQKYAKLRAILPSIHRNPSLKDQIRRQDSWGNKRNRSRTFEDELSFGGGICNTQEQNGGI
;
A
#
# COMPACT_ATOMS: atom_id res chain seq x y z
N MET A 1 60.85 33.00 4.74
CA MET A 1 60.81 31.98 5.81
C MET A 1 59.44 32.01 6.42
N GLU A 2 58.96 30.83 6.78
CA GLU A 2 57.58 30.41 7.03
C GLU A 2 56.85 31.15 8.16
N PRO A 3 55.50 31.07 8.22
CA PRO A 3 54.69 31.70 9.26
C PRO A 3 54.46 30.74 10.45
N GLU A 4 54.61 31.22 11.69
CA GLU A 4 54.20 30.46 12.89
C GLU A 4 53.34 31.32 13.82
N ILE A 5 52.01 31.10 13.79
CA ILE A 5 51.19 30.33 14.75
C ILE A 5 50.72 31.18 15.93
N LEU A 6 49.50 31.70 15.79
CA LEU A 6 48.67 32.20 16.88
C LEU A 6 48.24 30.99 17.73
N THR A 7 48.76 30.91 18.95
CA THR A 7 48.38 29.90 19.94
C THR A 7 47.13 30.41 20.67
N ILE A 8 45.98 29.78 20.45
CA ILE A 8 44.77 29.96 21.27
C ILE A 8 44.69 28.77 22.23
N PRO A 9 44.50 28.99 23.54
CA PRO A 9 44.45 27.92 24.52
C PRO A 9 43.12 27.15 24.49
N SER A 10 43.29 25.83 24.47
CA SER A 10 42.45 24.73 24.96
C SER A 10 41.03 25.06 25.48
N THR A 11 40.02 24.72 24.69
CA THR A 11 38.68 24.36 25.19
C THR A 11 38.73 22.96 25.84
N PRO A 12 38.08 22.75 27.00
CA PRO A 12 38.07 21.45 27.65
C PRO A 12 37.05 20.51 27.01
N SER A 13 37.54 19.29 26.77
CA SER A 13 36.88 17.99 26.82
C SER A 13 35.48 17.85 26.20
N ASN A 14 35.49 17.15 25.06
CA ASN A 14 34.35 16.41 24.53
C ASN A 14 33.62 15.63 25.63
N HIS A 15 32.37 16.02 25.91
CA HIS A 15 31.36 15.07 26.34
C HIS A 15 30.36 14.95 25.19
N SER A 16 30.55 13.93 24.35
CA SER A 16 29.46 13.40 23.54
C SER A 16 28.34 12.97 24.49
N PRO A 17 27.12 13.51 24.38
CA PRO A 17 25.97 12.76 24.85
C PRO A 17 25.80 11.60 23.87
N SER A 18 26.00 10.38 24.36
CA SER A 18 25.57 9.16 23.67
C SER A 18 24.11 9.33 23.20
N PRO A 19 23.74 8.82 22.02
CA PRO A 19 22.35 8.85 21.59
C PRO A 19 21.49 8.11 22.64
N PRO A 20 20.27 8.61 22.93
CA PRO A 20 19.36 7.89 23.80
C PRO A 20 19.08 6.52 23.18
N SER A 21 19.15 5.50 24.03
CA SER A 21 18.90 4.10 23.72
C SER A 21 17.68 3.95 22.83
N GLU A 22 17.87 3.12 21.81
CA GLU A 22 16.86 2.44 21.00
C GLU A 22 15.54 2.36 21.76
N LEU A 23 14.57 3.18 21.34
CA LEU A 23 13.19 3.04 21.76
C LEU A 23 12.78 1.64 21.31
N GLU A 24 12.71 0.72 22.26
CA GLU A 24 12.02 -0.55 22.12
C GLU A 24 10.61 -0.22 21.66
N ILE A 25 10.40 -0.29 20.34
CA ILE A 25 9.08 -0.47 19.78
C ILE A 25 8.69 -1.84 20.30
N GLN A 26 7.94 -1.88 21.40
CA GLN A 26 7.13 -3.04 21.72
C GLN A 26 6.22 -3.24 20.51
N GLU A 27 6.66 -4.11 19.60
CA GLU A 27 5.77 -4.78 18.68
C GLU A 27 4.70 -5.41 19.56
N SER A 28 3.55 -4.76 19.62
CA SER A 28 2.33 -5.37 20.13
C SER A 28 2.10 -6.59 19.26
N ASN A 29 2.56 -7.75 19.74
CA ASN A 29 2.37 -9.04 19.13
C ASN A 29 0.86 -9.21 18.91
N PRO A 30 0.35 -9.19 17.66
CA PRO A 30 -1.02 -9.61 17.42
C PRO A 30 -0.96 -11.13 17.41
N GLU A 31 -0.76 -11.72 18.58
CA GLU A 31 -0.97 -13.16 18.81
C GLU A 31 -2.49 -13.40 18.88
N GLU A 32 -3.22 -12.97 17.85
CA GLU A 32 -4.36 -13.75 17.41
C GLU A 32 -3.76 -14.94 16.67
N ALA A 33 -3.42 -15.97 17.45
CA ALA A 33 -3.19 -17.29 16.91
C ALA A 33 -4.39 -17.62 16.02
N GLN A 34 -4.22 -17.46 14.71
CA GLN A 34 -5.14 -18.05 13.75
C GLN A 34 -5.04 -19.54 14.05
N GLU A 35 -6.06 -20.07 14.71
CA GLU A 35 -6.24 -21.50 14.88
C GLU A 35 -6.22 -22.08 13.47
N ILE A 36 -5.08 -22.62 13.08
CA ILE A 36 -4.90 -23.28 11.80
C ILE A 36 -5.81 -24.49 11.92
N ILE A 37 -6.96 -24.44 11.25
CA ILE A 37 -7.87 -25.58 11.19
C ILE A 37 -7.08 -26.69 10.51
N ASP A 38 -6.63 -27.66 11.30
CA ASP A 38 -6.05 -28.88 10.77
C ASP A 38 -7.19 -29.63 10.06
N PHE A 39 -7.10 -29.70 8.74
CA PHE A 39 -8.13 -30.34 7.92
C PHE A 39 -8.28 -31.83 8.27
N GLU A 40 -7.25 -32.48 8.82
CA GLU A 40 -7.31 -33.86 9.30
C GLU A 40 -8.08 -33.97 10.62
N GLU A 41 -7.98 -32.97 11.49
CA GLU A 41 -8.76 -32.90 12.74
C GLU A 41 -10.23 -32.58 12.47
N LEU A 42 -10.51 -31.71 11.51
CA LEU A 42 -11.88 -31.42 11.06
C LEU A 42 -12.54 -32.65 10.45
N ASP A 43 -11.82 -33.41 9.62
CA ASP A 43 -12.31 -34.65 9.02
C ASP A 43 -12.61 -35.71 10.11
N ALA A 44 -11.71 -35.88 11.08
CA ALA A 44 -11.90 -36.80 12.21
C ALA A 44 -13.08 -36.41 13.12
N TYR A 45 -13.26 -35.11 13.41
CA TYR A 45 -14.40 -34.58 14.18
C TYR A 45 -15.73 -34.87 13.49
N LEU A 46 -15.82 -34.57 12.19
CA LEU A 46 -17.01 -34.84 11.39
C LEU A 46 -17.32 -36.35 11.32
N LEU A 47 -16.30 -37.19 11.14
CA LEU A 47 -16.46 -38.66 11.12
C LEU A 47 -17.00 -39.22 12.44
N ASN A 48 -16.57 -38.66 13.57
CA ASN A 48 -17.01 -39.07 14.90
C ASN A 48 -18.46 -38.67 15.18
N GLU A 49 -18.87 -37.46 14.76
CA GLU A 49 -20.29 -37.03 14.78
C GLU A 49 -21.17 -37.83 13.84
N PHE A 50 -20.62 -38.32 12.72
CA PHE A 50 -21.33 -39.13 11.73
C PHE A 50 -21.83 -40.48 12.27
N ASN A 51 -21.22 -41.01 13.32
CA ASN A 51 -21.60 -42.28 13.95
C ASN A 51 -22.80 -42.18 14.90
N ASN A 52 -23.35 -40.97 15.12
CA ASN A 52 -24.57 -40.74 15.91
C ASN A 52 -25.76 -40.38 15.00
N MET A 53 -26.99 -40.76 15.39
CA MET A 53 -28.23 -40.66 14.58
C MET A 53 -28.62 -39.25 14.08
N ASN A 54 -27.87 -38.19 14.41
CA ASN A 54 -28.05 -36.80 13.96
C ASN A 54 -26.91 -36.23 13.08
N ALA A 55 -25.98 -37.08 12.66
CA ALA A 55 -24.85 -36.80 11.76
C ALA A 55 -25.11 -35.78 10.65
N ILE A 56 -26.19 -35.99 9.90
CA ILE A 56 -26.54 -35.19 8.72
C ILE A 56 -26.89 -33.75 9.11
N GLU A 57 -27.57 -33.56 10.23
CA GLU A 57 -27.96 -32.24 10.71
C GLU A 57 -26.74 -31.47 11.23
N VAL A 58 -25.84 -32.14 11.94
CA VAL A 58 -24.64 -31.50 12.46
C VAL A 58 -23.67 -31.13 11.34
N ALA A 59 -23.44 -32.03 10.37
CA ALA A 59 -22.64 -31.72 9.19
C ALA A 59 -23.22 -30.54 8.39
N ARG A 60 -24.55 -30.47 8.25
CA ARG A 60 -25.23 -29.33 7.62
C ARG A 60 -24.97 -28.04 8.40
N ASN A 61 -25.12 -28.04 9.72
CA ASN A 61 -24.89 -26.86 10.55
C ASN A 61 -23.44 -26.39 10.46
N HIS A 62 -22.47 -27.32 10.48
CA HIS A 62 -21.05 -26.99 10.34
C HIS A 62 -20.74 -26.40 8.97
N MET A 63 -21.26 -27.00 7.89
CA MET A 63 -21.12 -26.48 6.52
C MET A 63 -21.72 -25.07 6.41
N THR A 64 -22.94 -24.87 6.93
CA THR A 64 -23.60 -23.55 6.91
C THR A 64 -22.81 -22.51 7.71
N SER A 65 -22.32 -22.86 8.92
CA SER A 65 -21.51 -21.96 9.74
C SER A 65 -20.20 -21.58 9.04
N THR A 66 -19.52 -22.56 8.44
CA THR A 66 -18.28 -22.33 7.67
C THR A 66 -18.54 -21.41 6.48
N TYR A 67 -19.61 -21.62 5.73
CA TYR A 67 -19.99 -20.77 4.60
C TYR A 67 -20.31 -19.34 5.03
N ILE A 68 -21.02 -19.15 6.15
CA ILE A 68 -21.30 -17.82 6.70
C ILE A 68 -20.00 -17.09 7.06
N LYS A 69 -19.04 -17.77 7.70
CA LYS A 69 -17.72 -17.19 8.01
C LYS A 69 -16.98 -16.78 6.74
N TYR A 70 -16.99 -17.62 5.72
CA TYR A 70 -16.39 -17.33 4.42
C TYR A 70 -17.03 -16.10 3.74
N GLU A 71 -18.36 -16.01 3.72
CA GLU A 71 -19.09 -14.85 3.18
C GLU A 71 -18.73 -13.56 3.90
N GLU A 72 -18.54 -13.61 5.22
CA GLU A 72 -18.11 -12.45 5.99
C GLU A 72 -16.68 -12.02 5.64
N LEU A 73 -15.75 -12.97 5.49
CA LEU A 73 -14.40 -12.69 5.02
C LEU A 73 -14.40 -12.06 3.62
N LEU A 74 -15.27 -12.51 2.70
CA LEU A 74 -15.42 -11.86 1.39
C LEU A 74 -15.89 -10.41 1.49
N LYS A 75 -16.82 -10.11 2.41
CA LYS A 75 -17.25 -8.72 2.66
C LYS A 75 -16.11 -7.87 3.21
N GLN A 76 -15.36 -8.39 4.18
CA GLN A 76 -14.20 -7.72 4.75
C GLN A 76 -13.12 -7.47 3.69
N GLN A 77 -12.84 -8.44 2.82
CA GLN A 77 -11.91 -8.29 1.71
C GLN A 77 -12.34 -7.15 0.77
N ARG A 78 -13.62 -7.08 0.40
CA ARG A 78 -14.15 -5.97 -0.42
C ARG A 78 -13.99 -4.61 0.26
N LYS A 79 -14.23 -4.55 1.58
CA LYS A 79 -14.04 -3.33 2.37
C LYS A 79 -12.56 -2.90 2.39
N ILE A 80 -11.64 -3.82 2.67
CA ILE A 80 -10.19 -3.56 2.67
C ILE A 80 -9.72 -3.05 1.31
N VAL A 81 -10.16 -3.68 0.22
CA VAL A 81 -9.80 -3.22 -1.14
C VAL A 81 -10.28 -1.80 -1.40
N ARG A 82 -11.51 -1.46 -0.98
CA ARG A 82 -12.06 -0.11 -1.11
C ARG A 82 -11.29 0.91 -0.27
N GLU A 83 -11.03 0.62 0.99
CA GLU A 83 -10.28 1.50 1.90
C GLU A 83 -8.85 1.72 1.40
N LYS A 84 -8.17 0.65 0.97
CA LYS A 84 -6.84 0.74 0.35
C LYS A 84 -6.83 1.69 -0.84
N ARG A 85 -7.85 1.63 -1.69
CA ARG A 85 -7.97 2.54 -2.84
C ARG A 85 -8.10 4.00 -2.40
N LEU A 86 -8.97 4.28 -1.44
CA LEU A 86 -9.17 5.64 -0.91
C LEU A 86 -7.88 6.19 -0.28
N LEU A 87 -7.20 5.39 0.53
CA LEU A 87 -5.92 5.78 1.14
C LEU A 87 -4.83 6.05 0.09
N ILE A 88 -4.81 5.30 -1.02
CA ILE A 88 -3.88 5.56 -2.12
C ILE A 88 -4.19 6.91 -2.78
N GLU A 89 -5.47 7.19 -3.06
CA GLU A 89 -5.90 8.46 -3.66
C GLU A 89 -5.55 9.65 -2.75
N GLU A 90 -5.86 9.55 -1.45
CA GLU A 90 -5.52 10.54 -0.44
C GLU A 90 -4.01 10.75 -0.33
N LEU A 91 -3.22 9.66 -0.24
CA LEU A 91 -1.76 9.74 -0.17
C LEU A 91 -1.16 10.42 -1.41
N VAL A 92 -1.70 10.16 -2.59
CA VAL A 92 -1.24 10.80 -3.84
C VAL A 92 -1.48 12.31 -3.79
N ILE A 93 -2.66 12.73 -3.30
CA ILE A 93 -2.99 14.14 -3.13
C ILE A 93 -2.02 14.79 -2.14
N GLU A 94 -1.83 14.19 -0.97
CA GLU A 94 -0.94 14.71 0.08
C GLU A 94 0.51 14.83 -0.39
N VAL A 95 1.05 13.81 -1.06
CA VAL A 95 2.41 13.84 -1.60
C VAL A 95 2.57 14.93 -2.65
N ASN A 96 1.57 15.12 -3.51
CA ASN A 96 1.60 16.17 -4.54
C ASN A 96 1.47 17.56 -3.93
N TYR A 97 0.56 17.74 -2.97
CA TYR A 97 0.38 18.99 -2.23
C TYR A 97 1.66 19.38 -1.48
N TRP A 98 2.23 18.45 -0.70
CA TRP A 98 3.52 18.65 -0.03
C TRP A 98 4.63 19.04 -1.01
N SER A 99 4.68 18.40 -2.19
CA SER A 99 5.69 18.75 -3.18
C SER A 99 5.52 20.15 -3.76
N HIS A 100 4.29 20.61 -3.95
CA HIS A 100 4.03 21.97 -4.45
C HIS A 100 4.34 23.04 -3.41
N LEU A 101 4.36 22.69 -2.11
CA LEU A 101 4.83 23.57 -1.04
C LEU A 101 6.36 23.55 -0.86
N SER A 102 7.01 22.43 -1.23
CA SER A 102 8.42 22.17 -0.91
C SER A 102 9.40 22.50 -2.03
N PHE A 103 8.90 22.74 -3.25
CA PHE A 103 9.69 22.93 -4.46
C PHE A 103 9.12 24.08 -5.29
N GLU A 104 9.94 24.64 -6.17
CA GLU A 104 9.49 25.59 -7.17
C GLU A 104 8.88 24.86 -8.37
N GLU A 105 7.88 25.48 -9.01
CA GLU A 105 7.23 24.90 -10.18
C GLU A 105 8.25 24.75 -11.32
N PRO A 106 8.44 23.54 -11.88
CA PRO A 106 9.38 23.36 -12.98
C PRO A 106 8.92 24.05 -14.25
N ASP A 107 9.87 24.65 -14.95
CA ASP A 107 9.70 25.06 -16.34
C ASP A 107 9.13 23.92 -17.19
N GLN A 108 8.38 24.28 -18.24
CA GLN A 108 7.77 23.33 -19.17
C GLN A 108 8.77 22.74 -20.18
N ASN A 109 9.96 22.41 -19.70
CA ASN A 109 10.99 21.69 -20.43
C ASN A 109 11.19 20.30 -19.79
N GLU A 110 11.49 19.29 -20.61
CA GLU A 110 11.57 17.90 -20.11
C GLU A 110 12.63 17.72 -19.02
N ASN A 111 13.76 18.41 -19.13
CA ASN A 111 14.88 18.26 -18.19
C ASN A 111 14.54 18.84 -16.80
N SER A 112 13.86 19.97 -16.76
CA SER A 112 13.38 20.62 -15.52
C SER A 112 12.34 19.76 -14.84
N ILE A 113 11.39 19.21 -15.59
CA ILE A 113 10.40 18.27 -15.06
C ILE A 113 11.07 16.99 -14.53
N ARG A 114 12.06 16.44 -15.25
CA ARG A 114 12.84 15.27 -14.79
C ARG A 114 13.60 15.59 -13.51
N ASN A 115 14.26 16.74 -13.43
CA ASN A 115 15.00 17.19 -12.25
C ASN A 115 14.08 17.39 -11.05
N TYR A 116 12.92 18.03 -11.26
CA TYR A 116 11.88 18.18 -10.24
C TYR A 116 11.45 16.83 -9.66
N PHE A 117 11.09 15.86 -10.51
CA PHE A 117 10.71 14.53 -10.01
C PHE A 117 11.87 13.81 -9.32
N ALA A 118 13.11 13.93 -9.82
CA ALA A 118 14.27 13.33 -9.19
C ALA A 118 14.47 13.87 -7.75
N GLN A 119 14.40 15.19 -7.57
CA GLN A 119 14.53 15.83 -6.25
C GLN A 119 13.34 15.50 -5.34
N LYS A 120 12.11 15.55 -5.88
CA LYS A 120 10.88 15.15 -5.17
C LYS A 120 11.01 13.74 -4.62
N TYR A 121 11.38 12.76 -5.44
CA TYR A 121 11.51 11.37 -5.00
C TYR A 121 12.72 11.13 -4.08
N ALA A 122 13.80 11.90 -4.22
CA ALA A 122 14.91 11.84 -3.28
C ALA A 122 14.49 12.26 -1.87
N LYS A 123 13.79 13.40 -1.73
CA LYS A 123 13.26 13.84 -0.43
C LYS A 123 12.13 12.95 0.08
N LEU A 124 11.25 12.48 -0.81
CA LEU A 124 10.12 11.62 -0.44
C LEU A 124 10.58 10.29 0.17
N ARG A 125 11.73 9.74 -0.25
CA ARG A 125 12.31 8.53 0.36
C ARG A 125 12.75 8.73 1.81
N ALA A 126 13.04 9.96 2.24
CA ALA A 126 13.35 10.24 3.65
C ALA A 126 12.09 10.20 4.53
N ILE A 127 10.93 10.58 3.96
CA ILE A 127 9.64 10.61 4.67
C ILE A 127 8.95 9.23 4.60
N LEU A 128 8.96 8.60 3.42
CA LEU A 128 8.34 7.31 3.12
C LEU A 128 9.39 6.34 2.55
N PRO A 129 10.23 5.72 3.40
CA PRO A 129 11.37 4.90 2.96
C PRO A 129 10.99 3.74 2.04
N SER A 130 9.82 3.13 2.26
CA SER A 130 9.34 1.96 1.51
C SER A 130 8.61 2.28 0.21
N ILE A 131 8.43 3.56 -0.15
CA ILE A 131 7.63 3.96 -1.33
C ILE A 131 8.15 3.36 -2.65
N HIS A 132 9.46 3.11 -2.73
CA HIS A 132 10.09 2.49 -3.89
C HIS A 132 9.64 1.04 -4.13
N ARG A 133 9.13 0.35 -3.10
CA ARG A 133 8.60 -1.02 -3.20
C ARG A 133 7.24 -1.08 -3.90
N ASN A 134 6.59 0.07 -4.12
CA ASN A 134 5.32 0.16 -4.82
C ASN A 134 5.45 1.03 -6.10
N PRO A 135 5.87 0.42 -7.23
CA PRO A 135 5.99 1.13 -8.50
C PRO A 135 4.67 1.75 -8.96
N SER A 136 3.54 1.07 -8.73
CA SER A 136 2.22 1.55 -9.14
C SER A 136 1.84 2.86 -8.42
N LEU A 137 2.10 2.95 -7.11
CA LEU A 137 1.88 4.17 -6.35
C LEU A 137 2.77 5.31 -6.85
N LYS A 138 4.06 5.03 -7.10
CA LYS A 138 4.99 6.03 -7.65
C LYS A 138 4.53 6.55 -9.01
N ASP A 139 4.06 5.66 -9.89
CA ASP A 139 3.51 6.04 -11.18
C ASP A 139 2.24 6.86 -11.05
N GLN A 140 1.36 6.52 -10.10
CA GLN A 140 0.14 7.28 -9.83
C GLN A 140 0.44 8.69 -9.31
N ILE A 141 1.38 8.83 -8.37
CA ILE A 141 1.87 10.13 -7.88
C ILE A 141 2.34 10.99 -9.05
N ARG A 142 3.20 10.43 -9.92
CA ARG A 142 3.69 11.15 -11.11
C ARG A 142 2.56 11.55 -12.05
N ARG A 143 1.62 10.65 -12.34
CA ARG A 143 0.52 10.88 -13.31
C ARG A 143 -0.44 11.98 -12.85
N GLN A 144 -0.75 12.02 -11.55
CA GLN A 144 -1.69 12.98 -10.97
C GLN A 144 -1.04 14.32 -10.59
N ASP A 145 0.29 14.43 -10.67
CA ASP A 145 1.00 15.68 -10.40
C ASP A 145 0.78 16.70 -11.53
N SER A 146 0.11 17.81 -11.20
CA SER A 146 -0.25 18.83 -12.18
C SER A 146 0.93 19.60 -12.75
N TRP A 147 2.05 19.69 -12.04
CA TRP A 147 3.27 20.37 -12.52
C TRP A 147 3.99 19.55 -13.58
N GLY A 148 4.01 18.23 -13.42
CA GLY A 148 4.63 17.30 -14.36
C GLY A 148 3.75 16.92 -15.56
N ASN A 149 2.41 17.03 -15.42
CA ASN A 149 1.45 16.61 -16.45
C ASN A 149 0.38 17.68 -16.73
N LYS A 150 0.80 18.88 -17.16
CA LYS A 150 -0.14 19.95 -17.55
C LYS A 150 -1.15 19.53 -18.64
N ARG A 151 -0.79 18.57 -19.51
CA ARG A 151 -1.68 18.05 -20.56
C ARG A 151 -2.89 17.26 -20.06
N ASN A 152 -2.88 16.75 -18.83
CA ASN A 152 -4.00 15.96 -18.29
C ASN A 152 -5.15 16.83 -17.73
N ARG A 153 -4.96 18.14 -17.54
CA ARG A 153 -6.03 19.04 -17.07
C ARG A 153 -7.23 19.12 -18.04
N SER A 154 -7.05 18.79 -19.32
CA SER A 154 -8.12 18.81 -20.32
C SER A 154 -8.93 17.52 -20.42
N ARG A 155 -8.57 16.44 -19.69
CA ARG A 155 -9.27 15.14 -19.78
C ARG A 155 -10.11 14.78 -18.55
N THR A 156 -9.95 15.48 -17.43
CA THR A 156 -10.56 15.10 -16.14
C THR A 156 -11.94 15.68 -15.88
N PHE A 157 -12.60 16.35 -16.84
CA PHE A 157 -13.94 16.91 -16.62
C PHE A 157 -15.05 16.30 -17.50
N GLU A 158 -14.73 15.62 -18.62
CA GLU A 158 -15.78 15.13 -19.54
C GLU A 158 -15.91 13.60 -19.63
N ASP A 159 -15.00 12.80 -19.08
CA ASP A 159 -14.95 11.35 -19.37
C ASP A 159 -15.21 10.42 -18.17
N GLU A 160 -15.72 10.94 -17.04
CA GLU A 160 -16.19 10.09 -15.92
C GLU A 160 -17.65 9.62 -16.08
N LEU A 161 -18.24 9.80 -17.29
CA LEU A 161 -19.57 9.27 -17.64
C LEU A 161 -19.54 8.12 -18.66
N SER A 162 -18.38 7.67 -19.14
CA SER A 162 -18.31 6.46 -19.96
C SER A 162 -18.33 5.19 -19.08
N PHE A 163 -19.53 4.85 -18.62
CA PHE A 163 -19.95 3.48 -18.40
C PHE A 163 -19.66 2.66 -19.66
N GLY A 164 -18.75 1.69 -19.58
CA GLY A 164 -18.43 0.81 -20.70
C GLY A 164 -17.84 -0.51 -20.22
N GLY A 165 -18.72 -1.40 -19.76
CA GLY A 165 -18.37 -2.75 -19.34
C GLY A 165 -17.70 -3.56 -20.45
N GLY A 166 -16.66 -4.30 -20.07
CA GLY A 166 -16.10 -5.38 -20.87
C GLY A 166 -16.51 -6.72 -20.27
N ILE A 167 -17.69 -7.21 -20.68
CA ILE A 167 -18.10 -8.60 -20.45
C ILE A 167 -17.33 -9.44 -21.48
N CYS A 168 -16.47 -10.35 -21.02
CA CYS A 168 -15.82 -11.34 -21.90
C CYS A 168 -16.85 -12.40 -22.31
N ASN A 169 -17.57 -12.17 -23.41
CA ASN A 169 -18.28 -13.25 -24.11
C ASN A 169 -17.28 -13.95 -25.03
N THR A 170 -16.84 -15.15 -24.64
CA THR A 170 -16.30 -16.13 -25.59
C THR A 170 -17.34 -17.21 -25.76
N GLN A 171 -18.18 -17.08 -26.79
CA GLN A 171 -19.01 -18.17 -27.26
C GLN A 171 -18.87 -18.29 -28.79
N GLU A 172 -18.48 -19.51 -29.19
CA GLU A 172 -18.83 -20.22 -30.42
C GLU A 172 -18.49 -19.59 -31.79
N GLN A 173 -17.46 -20.17 -32.44
CA GLN A 173 -17.49 -20.36 -33.89
C GLN A 173 -17.79 -21.83 -34.19
N ASN A 174 -19.06 -22.12 -34.47
CA ASN A 174 -19.47 -23.23 -35.32
C ASN A 174 -19.48 -22.74 -36.77
N GLY A 175 -18.64 -23.35 -37.61
CA GLY A 175 -18.76 -23.43 -39.06
C GLY A 175 -18.00 -24.69 -39.46
N GLY A 176 -18.57 -25.74 -40.05
CA GLY A 176 -19.62 -25.74 -41.05
C GLY A 176 -18.99 -26.03 -42.41
N ILE A 177 -18.49 -27.26 -42.61
CA ILE A 177 -18.57 -28.09 -43.83
C ILE A 177 -18.63 -29.54 -43.36
#